data_AF-A0A1S3QH94-F1
#
_entry.id   AF-A0A1S3QH94-F1
#
_cell.length_a   1.000
_cell.length_b   1.000
_cell.length_c   1.000
_cell.angle_alpha   90.00
_cell.angle_beta   90.00
_cell.angle_gamma   90.00
#
_symmetry.space_group_name_H-M   'P 1'
#
loop_
_entity.id
_entity.type
_entity.pdbx_description
1 polymer ?
#
loop_
_entity_poly.entity_id
_entity_poly.type
_entity_poly.pdbx_seq_one_letter_code
_entity_poly.pdbx_strand_id
1 'polypeptide(L)'
;MREMEDRLGNEAGGYQDSVIRLEAEIAKMKDEMARHLREYQDLLNVKMALDIEIATYRKLLEGEESRITVSGSHSAAHSAAHSAAHSAAHSAASSYSTIGFRETSPDVGRSSEVHSKKTVLIKTIETRDGEVVSESTQHQQDIM
;
A
#
# COMPACT_ATOMS: atom_id res chain seq x y z
N MET A 1 -0.76 33.14 -40.18
CA MET A 1 -0.56 31.66 -40.21
C MET A 1 0.56 31.29 -39.24
N ARG A 2 1.80 31.75 -39.46
CA ARG A 2 2.95 31.53 -38.55
C ARG A 2 2.71 31.93 -37.08
N GLU A 3 2.14 33.11 -36.83
CA GLU A 3 1.82 33.56 -35.47
C GLU A 3 0.75 32.70 -34.76
N MET A 4 -0.12 32.03 -35.53
CA MET A 4 -1.13 31.12 -34.98
C MET A 4 -0.50 29.78 -34.62
N GLU A 5 0.40 29.27 -35.47
CA GLU A 5 1.20 28.07 -35.21
C GLU A 5 2.09 28.26 -33.97
N ASP A 6 2.72 29.43 -33.82
CA ASP A 6 3.55 29.76 -32.66
C ASP A 6 2.73 29.79 -31.36
N ARG A 7 1.50 30.31 -31.39
CA ARG A 7 0.61 30.33 -30.22
C ARG A 7 0.15 28.94 -29.81
N LEU A 8 -0.25 28.10 -30.78
CA LEU A 8 -0.62 26.72 -30.52
C LEU A 8 0.56 25.89 -30.00
N GLY A 9 1.76 26.13 -30.53
CA GLY A 9 2.99 25.51 -30.03
C GLY A 9 3.30 25.89 -28.58
N ASN A 10 3.13 27.16 -28.23
CA ASN A 10 3.31 27.64 -26.86
C ASN A 10 2.27 27.06 -25.88
N GLU A 11 1.00 26.99 -26.29
CA GLU A 11 -0.07 26.38 -25.48
C GLU A 11 0.17 24.88 -25.27
N ALA A 12 0.55 24.15 -26.33
CA ALA A 12 0.92 22.74 -26.26
C ALA A 12 2.14 22.50 -25.34
N GLY A 13 3.16 23.36 -25.41
CA GLY A 13 4.30 23.33 -24.50
C GLY A 13 3.89 23.51 -23.04
N GLY A 14 3.02 24.49 -22.76
CA GLY A 14 2.51 24.73 -21.41
C GLY A 14 1.72 23.55 -20.84
N TYR A 15 0.91 22.87 -21.65
CA TYR A 15 0.24 21.64 -21.23
C TYR A 15 1.22 20.51 -20.96
N GLN A 16 2.24 20.35 -21.80
CA GLN A 16 3.27 19.33 -21.62
C GLN A 16 4.04 19.54 -20.31
N ASP A 17 4.42 20.78 -20.00
CA ASP A 17 5.08 21.12 -18.72
C ASP A 17 4.19 20.81 -17.52
N SER A 18 2.88 21.09 -17.63
CA SER A 18 1.92 20.77 -16.58
C SER A 18 1.78 19.25 -16.38
N VAL A 19 1.77 18.46 -17.46
CA VAL A 19 1.75 17.00 -17.39
C VAL A 19 2.99 16.47 -16.68
N ILE A 20 4.18 16.91 -17.09
CA ILE A 20 5.46 16.49 -16.47
C ILE A 20 5.48 16.81 -14.97
N ARG A 21 5.04 18.02 -14.60
CA ARG A 21 4.96 18.42 -13.18
C ARG A 21 4.02 17.51 -12.39
N LEU A 22 2.84 17.21 -12.92
CA LEU A 22 1.86 16.35 -12.26
C LEU A 22 2.37 14.91 -12.14
N GLU A 23 3.05 14.38 -13.16
CA GLU A 23 3.67 13.05 -13.11
C GLU A 23 4.77 12.98 -12.04
N ALA A 24 5.59 14.02 -11.92
CA ALA A 24 6.61 14.11 -10.88
C ALA A 24 5.99 14.18 -9.47
N GLU A 25 4.89 14.92 -9.30
CA GLU A 25 4.16 14.99 -8.04
C GLU A 25 3.55 13.63 -7.66
N ILE A 26 2.95 12.92 -8.62
CA ILE A 26 2.45 11.56 -8.42
C ILE A 26 3.57 10.61 -8.00
N ALA A 27 4.73 10.67 -8.66
CA ALA A 27 5.88 9.84 -8.33
C ALA A 27 6.36 10.09 -6.89
N LYS A 28 6.45 11.37 -6.50
CA LYS A 28 6.80 11.77 -5.13
C LYS A 28 5.80 11.24 -4.10
N MET A 29 4.50 11.41 -4.34
CA MET A 29 3.46 10.92 -3.43
C MET A 29 3.48 9.40 -3.27
N LYS A 30 3.81 8.66 -4.33
CA LYS A 30 3.96 7.20 -4.27
C LYS A 30 5.13 6.79 -3.36
N ASP A 31 6.26 7.48 -3.45
CA ASP A 31 7.42 7.22 -2.58
C ASP A 31 7.10 7.54 -1.11
N GLU A 32 6.43 8.66 -0.86
CA GLU A 32 5.97 9.05 0.48
C GLU A 32 5.01 8.00 1.07
N MET A 33 4.07 7.49 0.28
CA MET A 33 3.16 6.41 0.70
C MET A 33 3.93 5.12 1.03
N ALA A 34 4.92 4.74 0.21
CA ALA A 34 5.75 3.58 0.47
C ALA A 34 6.60 3.74 1.75
N ARG A 35 7.08 4.95 2.05
CA ARG A 35 7.74 5.27 3.32
C ARG A 35 6.79 5.12 4.50
N HIS A 36 5.60 5.70 4.44
CA HIS A 36 4.62 5.60 5.52
C HIS A 36 4.20 4.16 5.83
N LEU A 37 4.07 3.32 4.80
CA LEU A 37 3.77 1.89 5.00
C LEU A 37 4.88 1.16 5.75
N ARG A 38 6.16 1.47 5.48
CA ARG A 38 7.31 0.91 6.21
C ARG A 38 7.29 1.37 7.68
N GLU A 39 7.14 2.66 7.92
CA GLU A 39 7.08 3.23 9.28
C GLU A 39 5.92 2.64 10.09
N TYR A 40 4.76 2.45 9.45
CA TYR A 40 3.61 1.82 10.09
C TYR A 40 3.88 0.36 10.46
N GLN A 41 4.54 -0.41 9.58
CA GLN A 41 4.90 -1.79 9.87
C GLN A 41 5.90 -1.89 11.03
N ASP A 42 6.89 -1.00 11.09
CA ASP A 42 7.85 -0.95 12.20
C ASP A 42 7.15 -0.64 13.52
N LEU A 43 6.23 0.33 13.52
CA LEU A 43 5.42 0.67 14.69
C LEU A 43 4.51 -0.49 15.11
N LEU A 44 3.92 -1.20 14.15
CA LEU A 44 3.10 -2.38 14.42
C LEU A 44 3.93 -3.48 15.10
N ASN A 45 5.16 -3.71 14.63
CA ASN A 45 6.07 -4.68 15.24
C ASN A 45 6.38 -4.30 16.71
N VAL A 46 6.63 -3.01 16.99
CA VAL A 46 6.81 -2.52 18.36
C VAL A 46 5.56 -2.75 19.21
N LYS A 47 4.37 -2.43 18.68
CA LYS A 47 3.10 -2.67 19.37
C LYS A 47 2.90 -4.16 19.71
N MET A 48 3.24 -5.05 18.79
CA MET A 48 3.16 -6.49 19.02
C MET A 48 4.11 -6.95 20.13
N ALA A 49 5.35 -6.44 20.15
CA ALA A 49 6.28 -6.72 21.24
C ALA A 49 5.71 -6.27 22.59
N LEU A 50 5.13 -5.07 22.65
CA LEU A 50 4.49 -4.54 23.86
C LEU A 50 3.29 -5.39 24.31
N ASP A 51 2.47 -5.91 23.40
CA ASP A 51 1.36 -6.81 23.76
C ASP A 51 1.86 -8.08 24.46
N ILE A 52 2.97 -8.65 23.96
CA ILE A 52 3.62 -9.83 24.57
C ILE A 52 4.17 -9.49 25.95
N GLU A 53 4.83 -8.34 26.09
CA GLU A 53 5.33 -7.86 27.38
C GLU A 53 4.19 -7.68 28.40
N ILE A 54 3.09 -7.01 28.01
CA ILE A 54 1.92 -6.80 28.88
C ILE A 54 1.32 -8.14 29.30
N ALA A 55 1.17 -9.10 28.38
CA ALA A 55 0.67 -10.43 28.70
C ALA A 55 1.59 -11.16 29.69
N THR A 56 2.90 -10.99 29.54
CA THR A 56 3.90 -11.58 30.46
C THR A 56 3.83 -10.93 31.83
N TYR A 57 3.75 -9.59 31.90
CA TYR A 57 3.61 -8.86 33.16
C TYR A 57 2.35 -9.27 33.92
N ARG A 58 1.20 -9.39 33.24
CA ARG A 58 -0.05 -9.86 33.85
C ARG A 58 0.10 -11.23 34.50
N LYS A 59 0.73 -12.20 33.81
CA LYS A 59 0.98 -13.54 34.37
C LYS A 59 1.89 -13.53 35.59
N LEU A 60 2.92 -12.70 35.61
CA LEU A 60 3.82 -12.58 36.76
C LEU A 60 3.10 -12.00 37.99
N LEU A 61 2.22 -11.01 37.77
CA LEU A 61 1.40 -10.42 38.82
C LEU A 61 0.36 -11.40 39.39
N GLU A 62 -0.29 -12.20 38.54
CA GLU A 62 -1.21 -13.29 38.97
C GLU A 62 -0.51 -14.32 39.88
N GLY A 63 0.78 -14.60 39.63
CA GLY A 63 1.60 -15.50 40.46
C GLY A 63 1.97 -14.92 41.84
N GLU A 64 2.15 -13.61 41.94
CA GLU A 64 2.42 -12.92 43.21
C GLU A 64 1.17 -12.87 44.10
N GLU A 65 0.00 -12.56 43.53
CA GLU A 65 -1.28 -12.58 44.26
C GLU A 65 -1.62 -13.99 44.78
N SER A 66 -1.29 -15.04 44.01
CA SER A 66 -1.46 -16.43 44.43
C SER A 66 -0.57 -16.80 45.63
N ARG A 67 0.65 -16.26 45.72
CA ARG A 67 1.56 -16.54 46.84
C ARG A 67 1.20 -15.71 48.08
N ILE A 68 0.75 -14.47 47.90
CA ILE A 68 0.26 -13.61 49.00
C ILE A 68 -1.03 -14.18 49.59
N THR A 69 -1.96 -14.68 48.76
CA THR A 69 -3.16 -15.36 49.25
C THR A 69 -2.82 -16.67 49.95
N VAL A 70 -1.92 -17.51 49.44
CA VAL A 70 -1.49 -18.75 50.12
C VAL A 70 -0.70 -18.46 51.41
N SER A 71 0.16 -17.45 51.44
CA SER A 71 0.93 -17.07 52.63
C SER A 71 0.09 -16.31 53.68
N GLY A 72 -0.96 -15.58 53.25
CA GLY A 72 -1.96 -14.95 54.13
C GLY A 72 -3.08 -15.91 54.57
N SER A 73 -3.25 -17.05 53.90
CA SER A 73 -4.29 -18.05 54.16
C SER A 73 -3.78 -19.30 54.90
N HIS A 74 -2.65 -19.21 55.60
CA HIS A 74 -2.42 -20.09 56.75
C HIS A 74 -3.50 -19.92 57.86
N SER A 75 -4.47 -19.02 57.66
CA SER A 75 -5.64 -18.86 58.51
C SER A 75 -6.96 -19.42 57.96
N ALA A 76 -7.05 -19.96 56.74
CA ALA A 76 -8.34 -20.47 56.26
C ALA A 76 -8.22 -21.53 55.15
N ALA A 77 -8.17 -22.78 55.59
CA ALA A 77 -8.45 -23.95 54.77
C ALA A 77 -9.87 -23.89 54.19
N HIS A 78 -10.02 -23.41 52.95
CA HIS A 78 -11.23 -23.62 52.14
C HIS A 78 -10.79 -23.73 50.67
N SER A 79 -10.51 -24.94 50.17
CA SER A 79 -11.46 -25.98 49.74
C SER A 79 -11.60 -26.02 48.22
N ALA A 80 -10.77 -26.87 47.61
CA ALA A 80 -11.12 -27.82 46.55
C ALA A 80 -12.06 -27.37 45.42
N ALA A 81 -11.51 -26.72 44.38
CA ALA A 81 -12.16 -26.66 43.05
C ALA A 81 -11.21 -26.43 41.85
N HIS A 82 -9.89 -26.38 42.05
CA HIS A 82 -8.93 -26.05 40.99
C HIS A 82 -8.29 -27.30 40.40
N SER A 83 -8.88 -27.93 39.39
CA SER A 83 -8.13 -28.92 38.58
C SER A 83 -8.60 -29.16 37.14
N ALA A 84 -9.77 -28.68 36.66
CA ALA A 84 -10.29 -29.20 35.37
C ALA A 84 -10.40 -28.21 34.18
N ALA A 85 -10.21 -26.90 34.34
CA ALA A 85 -10.61 -25.94 33.28
C ALA A 85 -9.48 -25.36 32.40
N HIS A 86 -8.20 -25.52 32.76
CA HIS A 86 -7.14 -24.65 32.19
C HIS A 86 -6.43 -25.16 30.93
N SER A 87 -6.78 -26.34 30.39
CA SER A 87 -6.10 -26.90 29.20
C SER A 87 -6.61 -26.38 27.84
N ALA A 88 -7.65 -25.54 27.80
CA ALA A 88 -8.31 -25.17 26.53
C ALA A 88 -7.77 -23.89 25.85
N ALA A 89 -6.96 -23.06 26.52
CA ALA A 89 -6.63 -21.72 26.00
C ALA A 89 -5.37 -21.67 25.09
N HIS A 90 -4.70 -22.80 24.85
CA HIS A 90 -3.42 -22.83 24.12
C HIS A 90 -3.54 -22.80 22.59
N SER A 91 -4.75 -22.73 22.02
CA SER A 91 -5.00 -22.69 20.56
C SER A 91 -5.17 -21.29 19.96
N ALA A 92 -4.74 -20.24 20.67
CA ALA A 92 -4.76 -18.87 20.15
C ALA A 92 -3.36 -18.28 19.96
N ALA A 93 -2.36 -19.12 19.67
CA ALA A 93 -1.28 -18.70 18.78
C ALA A 93 -1.90 -18.49 17.38
N SER A 94 -2.75 -17.47 17.28
CA SER A 94 -3.33 -17.01 16.04
C SER A 94 -2.13 -16.70 15.17
N SER A 95 -2.05 -17.41 14.05
CA SER A 95 -1.10 -17.16 12.98
C SER A 95 -1.21 -15.70 12.56
N TYR A 96 -0.50 -14.80 13.23
CA TYR A 96 -0.34 -13.45 12.74
C TYR A 96 0.66 -13.58 11.62
N SER A 97 0.11 -13.84 10.44
CA SER A 97 0.80 -13.72 9.17
C SER A 97 1.69 -12.49 9.24
N THR A 98 3.01 -12.71 9.29
CA THR A 98 3.93 -11.79 8.63
C THR A 98 3.28 -11.54 7.30
N ILE A 99 2.80 -10.32 7.06
CA ILE A 99 2.40 -9.92 5.72
C ILE A 99 3.70 -10.05 4.95
N GLY A 100 3.89 -11.23 4.35
CA GLY A 100 5.01 -11.53 3.51
C GLY A 100 4.97 -10.42 2.50
N PHE A 101 6.01 -9.59 2.54
CA PHE A 101 6.35 -8.66 1.49
C PHE A 101 6.25 -9.48 0.20
N ARG A 102 5.10 -9.41 -0.47
CA ARG A 102 4.99 -9.78 -1.86
C ARG A 102 5.73 -8.65 -2.54
N GLU A 103 7.04 -8.85 -2.55
CA GLU A 103 8.04 -8.14 -3.29
C GLU A 103 7.44 -7.85 -4.68
N THR A 104 6.95 -6.63 -4.88
CA THR A 104 7.00 -6.04 -6.20
C THR A 104 8.47 -5.76 -6.42
N SER A 105 9.20 -6.81 -6.75
CA SER A 105 10.62 -6.75 -7.08
C SER A 105 10.74 -5.64 -8.13
N PRO A 106 11.55 -4.60 -7.92
CA PRO A 106 11.97 -3.81 -9.05
C PRO A 106 12.91 -4.75 -9.80
N ASP A 107 12.39 -5.33 -10.89
CA ASP A 107 13.21 -6.10 -11.84
C ASP A 107 14.34 -5.21 -12.33
N VAL A 108 15.48 -5.29 -11.66
CA VAL A 108 16.77 -4.84 -12.16
C VAL A 108 17.38 -6.06 -12.82
N GLY A 109 17.01 -6.31 -14.09
CA GLY A 109 17.78 -7.21 -14.93
C GLY A 109 17.03 -8.08 -15.94
N ARG A 110 16.27 -7.50 -16.86
CA ARG A 110 16.48 -7.64 -18.31
C ARG A 110 15.55 -6.69 -19.05
N SER A 111 16.13 -5.71 -19.73
CA SER A 111 15.39 -4.90 -20.71
C SER A 111 14.96 -5.80 -21.87
N SER A 112 13.84 -6.50 -21.71
CA SER A 112 12.97 -6.81 -22.84
C SER A 112 11.96 -5.69 -22.84
N GLU A 113 12.24 -4.68 -23.66
CA GLU A 113 11.36 -3.57 -24.00
C GLU A 113 10.03 -4.16 -24.49
N VAL A 114 9.08 -4.32 -23.56
CA VAL A 114 7.71 -4.72 -23.87
C VAL A 114 7.07 -3.48 -24.44
N HIS A 115 7.25 -3.32 -25.76
CA HIS A 115 6.76 -2.15 -26.44
C HIS A 115 5.24 -2.11 -26.31
N SER A 116 4.76 -1.16 -25.53
CA SER A 116 3.34 -1.07 -25.21
C SER A 116 2.66 -0.42 -26.40
N LYS A 117 2.01 -1.23 -27.25
CA LYS A 117 1.27 -0.71 -28.41
C LYS A 117 0.18 0.24 -27.93
N LYS A 118 0.34 1.53 -28.18
CA LYS A 118 -0.72 2.52 -27.99
C LYS A 118 -1.41 2.76 -29.34
N THR A 119 -2.73 2.62 -29.36
CA THR A 119 -3.55 2.91 -30.55
C THR A 119 -4.01 4.36 -30.50
N VAL A 120 -3.67 5.13 -31.53
CA VAL A 120 -4.13 6.51 -31.72
C VAL A 120 -5.20 6.54 -32.81
N LEU A 121 -6.27 7.31 -32.58
CA LEU A 121 -7.36 7.57 -33.53
C LEU A 121 -7.12 8.92 -34.21
N ILE A 122 -6.87 8.90 -35.52
CA ILE A 122 -6.70 10.10 -36.34
C ILE A 122 -7.97 10.30 -37.16
N LYS A 123 -8.65 11.43 -36.96
CA LYS A 123 -9.78 11.83 -37.79
C LYS A 123 -9.35 12.94 -38.74
N THR A 124 -9.56 12.73 -40.03
CA THR A 124 -9.34 13.73 -41.08
C THR A 124 -10.69 14.20 -41.60
N ILE A 125 -10.92 15.51 -41.54
CA ILE A 125 -12.14 16.15 -42.03
C ILE A 125 -11.74 17.10 -43.17
N GLU A 126 -12.24 16.85 -44.37
CA GLU A 126 -12.10 17.78 -45.49
C GLU A 126 -13.35 18.65 -45.56
N THR A 127 -13.14 19.96 -45.60
CA THR A 127 -14.21 20.95 -45.77
C THR A 127 -14.01 21.73 -47.06
N ARG A 128 -15.11 21.98 -47.78
CA ARG A 128 -15.14 22.85 -48.96
C ARG A 128 -16.34 23.78 -48.84
N ASP A 129 -16.10 25.08 -48.99
CA ASP A 129 -17.12 26.13 -48.87
C ASP A 129 -17.88 26.12 -47.52
N GLY A 130 -17.21 25.65 -46.45
CA GLY A 130 -17.76 25.58 -45.10
C GLY A 130 -18.58 24.33 -44.79
N GLU A 131 -18.80 23.45 -45.79
CA GLU A 131 -19.43 22.15 -45.57
C GLU A 131 -18.40 21.02 -45.52
N VAL A 132 -18.67 20.01 -44.69
CA VAL A 132 -17.85 18.79 -44.61
C VAL A 132 -18.12 17.94 -45.84
N VAL A 133 -17.10 17.77 -46.67
CA VAL A 133 -17.19 16.98 -47.91
C VAL A 133 -16.60 15.58 -47.76
N SER A 134 -15.76 15.35 -46.74
CA SER A 134 -15.20 14.03 -46.44
C SER A 134 -14.80 13.89 -44.97
N GLU A 135 -15.08 12.74 -44.35
CA GLU A 135 -14.55 12.35 -43.03
C GLU A 135 -13.90 10.97 -43.15
N SER A 136 -12.66 10.83 -42.70
CA SER A 136 -11.95 9.56 -42.63
C SER A 136 -11.38 9.35 -41.22
N THR A 137 -11.42 8.11 -40.72
CA THR A 137 -10.83 7.72 -39.43
C THR A 137 -9.77 6.65 -39.64
N GLN A 138 -8.54 6.93 -39.21
CA GLN A 138 -7.40 6.04 -39.31
C GLN A 138 -6.89 5.64 -37.90
N HIS A 139 -6.51 4.38 -37.75
CA HIS A 139 -5.88 3.87 -36.53
C HIS A 139 -4.38 3.74 -36.79
N GLN A 140 -3.57 4.43 -35.99
CA GLN A 140 -2.11 4.29 -36.00
C GLN A 140 -1.69 3.59 -34.71
N GLN A 141 -0.90 2.52 -34.83
CA GLN A 141 -0.30 1.86 -33.68
C GLN A 141 1.16 2.27 -33.63
N ASP A 142 1.54 3.00 -32.59
CA ASP A 142 2.93 3.37 -32.35
C ASP A 142 3.51 2.44 -31.29
N ILE A 143 4.70 1.96 -31.60
CA ILE A 143 5.51 1.10 -30.76
C ILE A 143 6.41 2.04 -29.95
N MET A 144 6.09 2.23 -28.66
CA MET A 144 6.94 2.91 -27.67
C MET A 144 7.66 1.88 -26.81
#